data_AF-A0A0B1NX62-F1
#
_entry.id   AF-A0A0B1NX62-F1
#
_cell.length_a   1.000
_cell.length_b   1.000
_cell.length_c   1.000
_cell.angle_alpha   90.00
_cell.angle_beta   90.00
_cell.angle_gamma   90.00
#
_symmetry.space_group_name_H-M   'P 1'
#
loop_
_entity.id
_entity.type
_entity.pdbx_description
1 polymer ?
#
loop_
_entity_poly.entity_id
_entity_poly.type
_entity_poly.pdbx_seq_one_letter_code
_entity_poly.pdbx_strand_id
1 'polypeptide(L)'
;MIDTGAAATSTAGYNQYLAYNKLSNVNLDISTAGQASIRFGIGSAVSIGSVMVHMPLGFVELHVIKVDTPFLMSIADLDRMGAYYNNVNNILVTKTS
;
A
#
# COMPACT_ATOMS: atom_id res chain seq x y z
N MET A 1 3.95 3.96 -5.84
CA MET A 1 3.11 4.77 -6.75
C MET A 1 1.86 5.16 -5.99
N ILE A 2 1.44 6.42 -6.06
CA ILE A 2 0.11 6.81 -5.58
C ILE A 2 -0.87 6.40 -6.67
N ASP A 3 -1.77 5.48 -6.36
CA ASP A 3 -2.72 4.93 -7.32
C ASP A 3 -4.14 5.29 -6.89
N THR A 4 -4.70 6.31 -7.54
CA THR A 4 -6.07 6.74 -7.30
C THR A 4 -7.11 5.72 -7.76
N GLY A 5 -6.72 4.70 -8.54
CA GLY A 5 -7.56 3.56 -8.90
C GLY A 5 -7.60 2.48 -7.80
N ALA A 6 -6.62 2.43 -6.91
CA ALA A 6 -6.65 1.60 -5.71
C ALA A 6 -7.53 2.29 -4.65
N ALA A 7 -8.84 2.11 -4.77
CA ALA A 7 -9.79 2.91 -3.97
C ALA A 7 -9.77 2.61 -2.47
N ALA A 8 -9.65 1.33 -2.07
CA ALA A 8 -9.97 0.92 -0.70
C ALA A 8 -8.77 0.49 0.16
N THR A 9 -7.72 -0.07 -0.44
CA THR A 9 -6.68 -0.76 0.31
C THR A 9 -5.32 -0.59 -0.35
N SER A 10 -4.32 -0.15 0.42
CA SER A 10 -2.94 -0.10 -0.05
C SER A 10 -2.41 -1.53 -0.23
N THR A 11 -1.68 -1.76 -1.32
CA THR A 11 -1.15 -3.08 -1.67
C THR A 11 0.32 -3.06 -2.03
N ALA A 12 0.97 -4.21 -1.83
CA ALA A 12 2.32 -4.46 -2.31
C ALA A 12 2.38 -5.82 -3.02
N GLY A 13 3.11 -5.87 -4.12
CA GLY A 13 3.50 -7.15 -4.71
C GLY A 13 4.45 -7.91 -3.78
N TYR A 14 4.39 -9.24 -3.81
CA TYR A 14 5.22 -10.08 -2.95
C TYR A 14 6.73 -9.82 -3.11
N ASN A 15 7.20 -9.59 -4.34
CA ASN A 15 8.61 -9.27 -4.60
C ASN A 15 9.01 -7.90 -4.01
N GLN A 16 8.08 -6.94 -3.98
CA GLN A 16 8.30 -5.64 -3.35
C GLN A 16 8.38 -5.77 -1.83
N TYR A 17 7.50 -6.58 -1.24
CA TYR A 17 7.60 -6.95 0.17
C TYR A 17 8.95 -7.58 0.50
N LEU A 18 9.42 -8.56 -0.29
CA LEU A 18 10.72 -9.21 -0.08
C LEU A 18 11.88 -8.20 -0.16
N ALA A 19 11.83 -7.27 -1.11
CA ALA A 19 12.82 -6.21 -1.24
C ALA A 19 12.82 -5.29 -0.01
N TYR A 20 11.65 -4.88 0.47
CA TYR A 20 11.53 -4.04 1.66
C TYR A 20 11.99 -4.79 2.93
N ASN A 21 11.55 -6.03 3.13
CA ASN A 21 11.93 -6.85 4.28
C ASN A 21 13.45 -7.02 4.40
N LYS A 22 14.20 -7.13 3.30
CA LYS A 22 15.67 -7.16 3.32
C LYS A 22 16.31 -5.91 3.91
N LEU A 23 15.63 -4.76 3.83
CA LEU A 23 16.13 -3.47 4.30
C LEU A 23 15.63 -3.12 5.71
N SER A 24 14.42 -3.56 6.07
CA SER A 24 13.72 -3.13 7.28
C SER A 24 13.42 -4.24 8.28
N ASN A 25 13.68 -5.51 7.93
CA ASN A 25 13.44 -6.68 8.76
C ASN A 25 11.98 -6.80 9.30
N VAL A 26 10.99 -6.44 8.47
CA VAL A 26 9.57 -6.51 8.83
C VAL A 26 8.96 -7.86 8.49
N ASN A 27 8.28 -8.49 9.44
CA ASN A 27 7.60 -9.76 9.20
C ASN A 27 6.26 -9.54 8.50
N LEU A 28 5.90 -10.47 7.61
CA LEU A 28 4.55 -10.54 7.06
C LEU A 28 3.61 -11.05 8.16
N ASP A 29 2.58 -10.27 8.47
CA ASP A 29 1.49 -10.74 9.33
C ASP A 29 0.56 -11.64 8.50
N ILE A 30 0.67 -12.95 8.73
CA ILE A 30 -0.16 -13.94 8.05
C ILE A 30 -1.58 -14.03 8.61
N SER A 31 -1.84 -13.45 9.79
CA SER A 31 -3.18 -13.45 10.40
C SER A 31 -4.18 -12.59 9.63
N THR A 32 -3.67 -11.65 8.82
CA THR A 32 -4.45 -10.78 7.94
C THR A 32 -4.60 -11.31 6.51
N ALA A 33 -4.17 -12.56 6.26
CA ALA A 33 -4.40 -13.23 4.99
C ALA A 33 -5.91 -13.31 4.69
N GLY A 34 -6.29 -13.07 3.44
CA GLY A 34 -7.69 -13.09 3.01
C GLY A 34 -8.50 -11.83 3.34
N GLN A 35 -7.98 -10.90 4.15
CA GLN A 35 -8.74 -9.70 4.54
C GLN A 35 -8.93 -8.69 3.41
N ALA A 36 -8.07 -8.71 2.39
CA ALA A 36 -8.20 -7.85 1.22
C ALA A 36 -8.31 -8.66 -0.07
N SER A 37 -9.36 -8.40 -0.84
CA SER A 37 -9.54 -8.87 -2.21
C SER A 37 -9.40 -7.66 -3.13
N ILE A 38 -8.36 -7.65 -3.94
CA ILE A 38 -7.96 -6.49 -4.73
C ILE A 38 -8.16 -6.79 -6.20
N ARG A 39 -8.87 -5.88 -6.88
CA ARG A 39 -9.19 -6.00 -8.31
C ARG A 39 -8.19 -5.21 -9.13
N PHE A 40 -7.51 -5.88 -10.05
CA PHE A 40 -6.55 -5.29 -10.98
C PHE A 40 -7.04 -5.52 -12.41
N GLY A 41 -7.51 -4.46 -13.07
CA GLY A 41 -8.17 -4.58 -14.38
C GLY A 41 -9.33 -5.57 -14.33
N ILE A 42 -9.29 -6.59 -15.20
CA ILE A 42 -10.31 -7.66 -15.24
C ILE A 42 -10.07 -8.79 -14.22
N GLY A 43 -8.91 -8.81 -13.55
CA GLY A 43 -8.52 -9.85 -12.60
C GLY A 43 -8.68 -9.44 -11.14
N SER A 44 -8.54 -10.41 -10.23
CA SER A 44 -8.53 -10.18 -8.78
C SER A 44 -7.45 -11.02 -8.10
N ALA A 45 -6.90 -10.50 -7.01
CA ALA A 45 -5.94 -11.20 -6.15
C ALA A 45 -6.34 -11.03 -4.68
N VAL A 46 -6.11 -12.07 -3.89
CA VAL A 46 -6.38 -12.07 -2.45
C VAL A 46 -5.07 -11.90 -1.68
N SER A 47 -5.10 -11.12 -0.61
CA SER A 47 -3.94 -10.89 0.25
C SER A 47 -3.46 -12.18 0.90
N ILE A 48 -2.14 -12.35 0.97
CA ILE A 48 -1.48 -13.45 1.71
C ILE A 48 -1.08 -13.05 3.14
N GLY A 49 -1.35 -11.79 3.50
CA GLY A 49 -0.99 -11.15 4.75
C GLY A 49 -0.84 -9.65 4.55
N SER A 50 -0.43 -8.94 5.59
CA SER A 50 -0.15 -7.51 5.54
C SER A 50 1.19 -7.20 6.22
N VAL A 51 1.71 -6.02 5.91
CA VAL A 51 2.96 -5.51 6.49
C VAL A 51 2.82 -4.03 6.78
N MET A 52 3.31 -3.61 7.95
CA MET A 52 3.44 -2.19 8.29
C MET A 52 4.70 -1.63 7.64
N VAL A 53 4.52 -0.66 6.75
CA VAL A 53 5.62 0.04 6.08
C VAL A 53 5.73 1.44 6.63
N HIS A 54 6.93 1.82 7.06
CA HIS A 54 7.24 3.18 7.44
C HIS A 54 7.50 4.01 6.17
N MET A 55 6.66 5.02 5.96
CA MET A 55 6.79 6.01 4.88
C MET A 55 6.98 7.40 5.49
N PRO A 56 7.43 8.41 4.72
CA PRO A 56 7.52 9.79 5.21
C PRO A 56 6.20 10.36 5.77
N LEU A 57 5.07 9.80 5.33
CA LEU A 57 3.75 10.17 5.82
C LEU A 57 3.37 9.51 7.16
N GLY A 58 4.11 8.50 7.60
CA GLY A 58 3.78 7.66 8.75
C GLY A 58 3.76 6.17 8.40
N PHE A 59 3.22 5.36 9.31
CA PHE A 59 3.06 3.92 9.09
C PHE A 59 1.80 3.63 8.27
N VAL A 60 1.95 2.79 7.26
CA VAL A 60 0.85 2.36 6.39
C VAL A 60 0.83 0.84 6.34
N GLU A 61 -0.34 0.27 6.56
CA GLU A 61 -0.57 -1.15 6.33
C GLU A 61 -0.71 -1.43 4.84
N LEU A 62 0.12 -2.32 4.30
CA LEU A 62 0.01 -2.78 2.93
C LEU A 62 -0.35 -4.26 2.91
N HIS A 63 -1.43 -4.60 2.23
CA HIS A 63 -1.78 -5.99 1.98
C HIS A 63 -0.90 -6.55 0.86
N VAL A 64 -0.21 -7.65 1.15
CA VAL A 64 0.72 -8.29 0.23
C VAL A 64 -0.02 -9.28 -0.66
N ILE A 65 0.21 -9.22 -1.96
CA ILE A 65 -0.40 -10.12 -2.96
C ILE A 65 0.65 -10.78 -3.84
N LYS A 66 0.33 -11.97 -4.36
CA LYS A 66 1.17 -12.72 -5.31
C LYS A 66 0.97 -12.24 -6.76
N VAL A 67 1.04 -10.94 -6.96
CA VAL A 67 1.00 -10.28 -8.28
C VAL A 67 2.23 -9.41 -8.41
N ASP A 68 2.79 -9.34 -9.62
CA ASP A 68 3.91 -8.45 -9.92
C ASP A 68 3.41 -7.00 -10.04
N THR A 69 3.30 -6.34 -8.89
CA THR A 69 2.82 -4.96 -8.77
C THR A 69 3.74 -4.17 -7.84
N PRO A 70 3.96 -2.86 -8.07
CA PRO A 70 4.68 -2.01 -7.14
C PRO A 70 3.93 -1.84 -5.80
N PHE A 71 4.50 -1.04 -4.89
CA PHE A 71 3.72 -0.47 -3.80
C PHE A 71 2.66 0.49 -4.36
N LEU A 72 1.40 0.23 -4.05
CA LEU A 72 0.26 1.04 -4.42
C LEU A 72 -0.39 1.59 -3.16
N MET A 73 -0.37 2.92 -3.04
CA MET A 73 -1.03 3.62 -1.94
C MET A 73 -2.45 3.97 -2.34
N SER A 74 -3.41 3.56 -1.51
CA SER A 74 -4.83 3.81 -1.74
C SER A 74 -5.23 5.25 -1.39
N ILE A 75 -6.31 5.73 -2.02
CA ILE A 75 -6.92 7.01 -1.64
C ILE A 75 -7.45 6.95 -0.21
N ALA A 76 -8.06 5.83 0.21
CA ALA A 76 -8.59 5.70 1.56
C ALA A 76 -7.52 5.86 2.64
N ASP A 77 -6.30 5.37 2.39
CA ASP A 77 -5.18 5.58 3.32
C ASP A 77 -4.68 7.02 3.28
N LEU A 78 -4.61 7.65 2.10
CA LEU A 78 -4.27 9.08 2.00
C LEU A 78 -5.28 9.97 2.74
N ASP A 79 -6.57 9.72 2.57
CA ASP A 79 -7.64 10.45 3.27
C ASP A 79 -7.53 10.28 4.79
N ARG A 80 -7.27 9.05 5.26
CA ARG A 80 -7.05 8.76 6.70
C ARG A 80 -5.84 9.53 7.24
N MET A 81 -4.81 9.69 6.43
CA MET A 81 -3.59 10.44 6.78
C MET A 81 -3.76 11.96 6.59
N GLY A 82 -4.91 12.43 6.09
CA GLY A 82 -5.11 13.84 5.75
C GLY A 82 -4.12 14.33 4.69
N ALA A 83 -3.74 13.44 3.77
CA ALA A 83 -2.78 13.67 2.71
C ALA A 83 -3.45 13.66 1.33
N TYR A 84 -2.91 14.42 0.39
CA TYR A 84 -3.33 14.35 -1.01
C TYR A 84 -2.15 14.61 -1.94
N TYR A 85 -2.19 14.03 -3.14
CA TYR A 85 -1.21 14.29 -4.16
C TYR A 85 -1.62 15.51 -5.01
N ASN A 86 -0.85 16.58 -4.92
CA ASN A 86 -0.97 17.75 -5.80
C ASN A 86 -0.22 17.46 -7.10
N ASN A 87 -0.98 17.10 -8.14
CA ASN A 87 -0.45 16.76 -9.46
C ASN A 87 0.07 17.97 -10.25
N VAL A 88 -0.34 19.20 -9.93
CA VAL A 88 0.14 20.42 -10.60
C VAL A 88 1.60 20.69 -10.22
N ASN A 89 1.91 20.56 -8.94
CA ASN A 89 3.25 20.80 -8.40
C ASN A 89 4.07 19.52 -8.23
N ASN A 90 3.50 18.35 -8.52
CA ASN A 90 4.09 17.03 -8.29
C ASN A 90 4.59 16.84 -6.84
N ILE A 91 3.74 17.19 -5.86
CA ILE A 91 4.05 17.09 -4.43
C ILE A 91 2.96 16.34 -3.67
N LEU A 92 3.36 15.63 -2.63
CA LEU A 92 2.44 15.05 -1.65
C LEU A 92 2.26 16.05 -0.51
N VAL A 93 1.03 16.48 -0.29
CA VAL A 93 0.67 17.49 0.72
C VAL A 93 0.01 16.78 1.89
N THR A 94 0.43 17.11 3.10
CA THR A 94 -0.19 16.64 4.34
C THR A 94 -0.79 17.82 5.11
N LYS A 95 -1.83 17.58 5.89
CA LYS A 95 -2.22 18.54 6.94
C LYS A 95 -1.05 18.68 7.91
N THR A 96 -0.55 19.91 8.06
CA THR A 96 0.42 20.25 9.09
C THR A 96 -0.29 20.11 10.44
N SER A 97 0.26 19.28 11.33
CA SER A 97 -0.20 19.16 12.73
C SER A 97 -0.04 20.47 13.49
#